data_AF-A0A7S0R8T8-F1
#
_entry.id   AF-A0A7S0R8T8-F1
#
_cell.length_a   1.000
_cell.length_b   1.000
_cell.length_c   1.000
_cell.angle_alpha   90.00
_cell.angle_beta   90.00
_cell.angle_gamma   90.00
#
_symmetry.space_group_name_H-M   'P 1'
#
loop_
_entity.id
_entity.type
_entity.pdbx_description
1 polymer ?
#
loop_
_entity_poly.entity_id
_entity_poly.type
_entity_poly.pdbx_seq_one_letter_code
_entity_poly.pdbx_strand_id
1 'polypeptide(L)'
;DDFGEDEEDHHLVLLDHEGDQLRDYEPKLKAARDRLKQEEDLQGFAINGENLLAAMSSSEHRALFLQICQLSRCVICCRVSPQQKALVTELVKREAGGVTLAIGDGAND
;
A
#
# COMPACT_ATOMS: atom_id res chain seq x y z
N ASP A 1 16.63 16.53 31.36
CA ASP A 1 15.66 16.90 30.31
C ASP A 1 16.42 17.05 29.00
N ASP A 2 16.58 15.93 28.29
CA ASP A 2 17.15 15.87 26.95
C ASP A 2 15.97 15.57 26.02
N PHE A 3 15.25 16.63 25.65
CA PHE A 3 14.28 16.54 24.58
C PHE A 3 15.10 16.56 23.30
N GLY A 4 15.42 15.37 22.79
CA GLY A 4 15.95 15.20 21.45
C GLY A 4 14.92 15.76 20.46
N GLU A 5 15.16 17.01 20.05
CA GLU A 5 14.71 17.53 18.78
C GLU A 5 15.49 16.78 17.70
N ASP A 6 14.79 16.25 16.70
CA ASP A 6 15.28 15.67 15.42
C ASP A 6 14.93 14.18 15.19
N GLU A 7 13.64 13.85 15.07
CA GLU A 7 13.19 12.83 14.12
C GLU A 7 12.11 13.45 13.24
N GLU A 8 12.46 13.88 12.02
CA GLU A 8 11.46 14.07 10.99
C GLU A 8 10.84 12.70 10.69
N ASP A 9 9.69 12.43 11.34
CA ASP A 9 8.86 11.23 11.25
C ASP A 9 8.45 10.93 9.80
N HIS A 10 9.36 10.40 8.99
CA HIS A 10 9.06 9.98 7.62
C HIS A 10 8.66 8.51 7.55
N HIS A 11 7.98 7.96 8.55
CA HIS A 11 7.62 6.54 8.64
C HIS A 11 6.69 5.99 7.54
N LEU A 12 6.17 6.84 6.64
CA LEU A 12 5.12 6.49 5.70
C LEU A 12 5.50 6.83 4.25
N VAL A 13 5.44 5.83 3.37
CA VAL A 13 5.52 6.04 1.92
C VAL A 13 4.12 6.30 1.37
N LEU A 14 3.93 7.48 0.78
CA LEU A 14 2.69 7.86 0.11
C LEU A 14 2.83 7.62 -1.39
N LEU A 15 1.88 6.87 -1.96
CA LEU A 15 1.76 6.83 -3.42
C LEU A 15 0.79 7.91 -3.87
N ASP A 16 1.37 9.08 -4.17
CA ASP A 16 0.63 10.22 -4.70
C ASP A 16 0.62 10.20 -6.23
N HIS A 17 -0.59 10.25 -6.77
CA HIS A 17 -0.81 10.43 -8.19
C HIS A 17 -2.15 11.12 -8.39
N GLU A 18 -2.09 12.33 -8.93
CA GLU A 18 -3.23 13.00 -9.55
C GLU A 18 -3.19 12.75 -11.06
N GLY A 19 -4.27 12.23 -11.64
CA GLY A 19 -4.47 12.12 -13.09
C GLY A 19 -4.58 10.71 -13.68
N ASP A 20 -5.08 10.64 -14.91
CA ASP A 20 -5.56 9.42 -15.59
C ASP A 20 -4.46 8.68 -16.40
N GLN A 21 -3.18 9.03 -16.17
CA GLN A 21 -2.07 8.49 -16.99
C GLN A 21 -1.39 7.30 -16.31
N LEU A 22 -2.02 6.13 -16.42
CA LEU A 22 -1.50 4.81 -16.04
C LEU A 22 -0.07 4.50 -16.55
N ARG A 23 0.42 5.22 -17.56
CA ARG A 23 1.73 5.00 -18.21
C ARG A 23 2.93 5.21 -17.28
N ASP A 24 2.81 6.08 -16.29
CA ASP A 24 3.91 6.38 -15.35
C ASP A 24 3.72 5.74 -13.97
N TYR A 25 2.81 4.77 -13.87
CA TYR A 25 2.43 4.19 -12.58
C TYR A 25 3.40 3.10 -12.08
N GLU A 26 3.87 2.24 -12.97
CA GLU A 26 4.81 1.16 -12.63
C GLU A 26 6.14 1.68 -12.05
N PRO A 27 6.78 2.72 -12.60
CA PRO A 27 7.98 3.30 -12.01
C PRO A 27 7.76 3.82 -10.58
N LYS A 28 6.58 4.38 -10.30
CA LYS A 28 6.22 4.86 -8.95
C LYS A 28 6.07 3.71 -7.95
N LEU A 29 5.42 2.62 -8.34
CA LEU A 29 5.35 1.41 -7.50
C LEU A 29 6.74 0.84 -7.22
N LYS A 30 7.60 0.78 -8.24
CA LYS A 30 8.99 0.32 -8.08
C LYS A 30 9.77 1.23 -7.13
N ALA A 31 9.66 2.54 -7.27
CA ALA A 31 10.30 3.51 -6.38
C ALA A 31 9.80 3.38 -4.94
N ALA A 32 8.49 3.25 -4.71
CA ALA A 32 7.93 3.05 -3.38
C ALA A 32 8.45 1.77 -2.71
N ARG A 33 8.50 0.66 -3.45
CA ARG A 33 9.09 -0.61 -2.99
C ARG A 33 10.56 -0.45 -2.63
N ASP A 34 11.33 0.19 -3.50
CA ASP A 34 12.79 0.30 -3.31
C ASP A 34 13.11 1.19 -2.11
N ARG A 35 12.33 2.24 -1.90
CA ARG A 35 12.42 3.08 -0.71
C ARG A 35 12.17 2.30 0.58
N LEU A 36 11.08 1.51 0.63
CA LEU A 36 10.76 0.62 1.76
C LEU A 36 11.81 -0.47 2.01
N LYS A 37 12.61 -0.84 1.01
CA LYS A 37 13.72 -1.78 1.17
C LYS A 37 14.98 -1.14 1.72
N GLN A 38 15.20 0.15 1.45
CA GLN A 38 16.45 0.85 1.76
C GLN A 38 16.41 1.57 3.10
N GLU A 39 15.26 2.10 3.46
CA GLU A 39 15.07 2.85 4.70
C GLU A 39 14.44 1.92 5.75
N GLU A 40 15.26 1.35 6.65
CA GLU A 40 14.79 0.42 7.70
C GLU A 40 13.80 1.07 8.70
N ASP A 41 13.83 2.40 8.81
CA ASP A 41 12.93 3.18 9.67
C ASP A 41 11.56 3.49 9.03
N LEU A 42 11.37 3.16 7.74
CA LEU A 42 10.06 3.22 7.11
C LEU A 42 9.18 2.09 7.61
N GLN A 43 8.01 2.45 8.14
CA GLN A 43 7.12 1.50 8.80
C GLN A 43 5.82 1.28 8.06
N GLY A 44 5.45 2.13 7.10
CA GLY A 44 4.18 1.98 6.43
C GLY A 44 4.08 2.50 5.01
N PHE A 45 2.98 2.11 4.37
CA PHE A 45 2.59 2.53 3.04
C PHE A 45 1.14 3.00 3.04
N ALA A 46 0.84 4.13 2.39
CA ALA A 46 -0.54 4.56 2.18
C ALA A 46 -0.86 4.80 0.70
N ILE A 47 -2.08 4.40 0.33
CA ILE A 47 -2.60 4.45 -1.03
C ILE A 47 -4.09 4.79 -1.01
N ASN A 48 -4.55 5.62 -1.95
CA ASN A 48 -5.97 5.92 -2.12
C ASN A 48 -6.67 4.89 -3.03
N GLY A 49 -8.00 4.91 -3.08
CA GLY A 49 -8.79 3.96 -3.88
C GLY A 49 -8.53 4.03 -5.40
N GLU A 50 -8.24 5.20 -5.95
CA GLU A 50 -7.95 5.37 -7.38
C GLU A 50 -6.61 4.71 -7.76
N ASN A 51 -5.57 5.02 -6.99
CA ASN A 51 -4.25 4.43 -7.13
C ASN A 51 -4.25 2.93 -6.83
N LEU A 52 -5.11 2.49 -5.90
CA LEU A 52 -5.30 1.06 -5.65
C LEU A 52 -5.80 0.33 -6.90
N LEU A 53 -6.70 0.90 -7.70
CA LEU A 53 -7.13 0.28 -8.96
C LEU A 53 -5.98 0.17 -9.97
N ALA A 54 -5.18 1.23 -10.09
CA ALA A 54 -4.00 1.20 -10.95
C ALA A 54 -3.00 0.13 -10.50
N ALA A 55 -2.78 -0.03 -9.19
CA ALA A 55 -1.95 -1.09 -8.61
C ALA A 55 -2.54 -2.51 -8.84
N MET A 56 -3.85 -2.62 -9.05
CA MET A 56 -4.54 -3.89 -9.30
C MET A 56 -4.74 -4.21 -10.79
N SER A 57 -4.40 -3.27 -11.69
CA SER A 57 -4.74 -3.34 -13.12
C SER A 57 -4.01 -4.42 -13.93
N SER A 58 -2.83 -4.87 -13.48
CA SER A 58 -2.03 -5.89 -14.16
C SER A 58 -1.49 -6.91 -13.16
N SER A 59 -1.07 -8.08 -13.64
CA SER A 59 -0.43 -9.09 -12.77
C SER A 59 0.91 -8.61 -12.21
N GLU A 60 1.67 -7.84 -12.99
CA GLU A 60 2.94 -7.26 -12.55
C GLU A 60 2.73 -6.21 -11.45
N HIS A 61 1.76 -5.31 -11.62
CA HIS A 61 1.44 -4.29 -10.61
C HIS A 61 0.94 -4.91 -9.31
N ARG A 62 0.11 -5.96 -9.40
CA ARG A 62 -0.37 -6.70 -8.22
C ARG A 62 0.78 -7.34 -7.44
N ALA A 63 1.75 -7.93 -8.15
CA ALA A 63 2.95 -8.50 -7.53
C ALA A 63 3.80 -7.41 -6.85
N LEU A 64 3.97 -6.24 -7.48
CA LEU A 64 4.67 -5.10 -6.87
C LEU A 64 3.96 -4.56 -5.63
N PHE A 65 2.65 -4.39 -5.69
CA PHE A 65 1.83 -3.95 -4.55
C PHE A 65 1.92 -4.94 -3.38
N LEU A 66 1.87 -6.24 -3.66
CA LEU A 66 2.05 -7.26 -2.62
C LEU A 66 3.44 -7.19 -1.97
N GLN A 67 4.50 -7.00 -2.76
CA GLN A 67 5.85 -6.81 -2.21
C GLN A 67 5.93 -5.59 -1.29
N ILE A 68 5.33 -4.47 -1.69
CA ILE A 68 5.22 -3.27 -0.85
C ILE A 68 4.51 -3.59 0.46
N CYS A 69 3.40 -4.32 0.41
CA CYS A 69 2.65 -4.72 1.59
C CYS A 69 3.46 -5.62 2.53
N GLN A 70 4.31 -6.51 1.99
CA GLN A 70 5.16 -7.41 2.78
C GLN A 70 6.37 -6.71 3.41
N LEU A 71 6.85 -5.63 2.79
CA LEU A 71 7.94 -4.79 3.32
C LEU A 71 7.44 -3.82 4.40
N SER A 72 6.18 -3.43 4.32
CA SER A 72 5.57 -2.46 5.24
C SER A 72 5.14 -3.15 6.54
N ARG A 73 5.34 -2.50 7.70
CA ARG A 73 4.71 -2.95 8.96
C ARG A 73 3.22 -2.64 8.98
N CYS A 74 2.79 -1.56 8.32
CA CYS A 74 1.40 -1.15 8.21
C CYS A 74 1.07 -0.68 6.78
N VAL A 75 -0.10 -1.05 6.28
CA VAL A 75 -0.63 -0.54 5.00
C VAL A 75 -1.98 0.12 5.23
N ILE A 76 -2.13 1.35 4.76
CA ILE A 76 -3.36 2.14 4.86
C ILE A 76 -3.94 2.37 3.47
N CYS A 77 -5.07 1.72 3.20
CA CYS A 77 -5.86 1.97 1.99
C CYS A 77 -6.98 2.96 2.34
N CYS A 78 -6.97 4.17 1.76
CA CYS A 78 -7.96 5.20 2.06
C CYS A 78 -8.93 5.43 0.89
N ARG A 79 -10.15 5.89 1.19
CA ARG A 79 -11.22 6.16 0.20
C ARG A 79 -11.53 4.97 -0.73
N VAL A 80 -11.48 3.75 -0.18
CA VAL A 80 -11.74 2.51 -0.93
C VAL A 80 -13.22 2.12 -0.95
N SER A 81 -13.67 1.54 -2.07
CA SER A 81 -15.00 0.95 -2.21
C SER A 81 -15.07 -0.47 -1.63
N PRO A 82 -16.28 -1.01 -1.35
CA PRO A 82 -16.42 -2.40 -0.89
C PRO A 82 -15.77 -3.42 -1.85
N GLN A 83 -15.90 -3.20 -3.16
CA GLN A 83 -15.28 -4.06 -4.17
C GLN A 83 -13.74 -4.01 -4.09
N GLN A 84 -13.16 -2.83 -3.85
CA GLN A 84 -11.72 -2.68 -3.71
C GLN A 84 -11.18 -3.37 -2.45
N LYS A 85 -11.92 -3.33 -1.33
CA LYS A 85 -11.56 -4.07 -0.11
C LYS A 85 -11.52 -5.59 -0.36
N ALA A 86 -12.52 -6.11 -1.09
CA ALA A 86 -12.58 -7.52 -1.45
C ALA A 86 -11.38 -7.92 -2.33
N LEU A 87 -11.01 -7.10 -3.32
CA LEU A 87 -9.84 -7.33 -4.18
C LEU A 87 -8.54 -7.41 -3.38
N VAL A 88 -8.33 -6.50 -2.42
CA VAL A 88 -7.15 -6.52 -1.55
C VAL A 88 -7.11 -7.81 -0.72
N THR A 89 -8.23 -8.15 -0.09
CA THR A 89 -8.33 -9.34 0.77
C THR A 89 -8.08 -10.62 -0.03
N GLU A 90 -8.64 -10.71 -1.25
CA GLU A 90 -8.45 -11.85 -2.15
C GLU A 90 -6.99 -11.98 -2.60
N LEU A 91 -6.35 -10.86 -2.98
CA LEU A 91 -4.94 -10.84 -3.37
C LEU A 91 -4.06 -11.37 -2.23
N VAL A 92 -4.20 -10.80 -1.03
CA VAL A 92 -3.37 -11.19 0.13
C VAL A 92 -3.63 -12.65 0.51
N LYS A 93 -4.89 -13.09 0.51
CA LYS A 93 -5.25 -14.48 0.83
C LYS A 93 -4.63 -15.48 -0.14
N ARG A 94 -4.58 -15.17 -1.43
CA ARG A 94 -4.05 -16.07 -2.46
C ARG A 94 -2.53 -16.11 -2.47
N GLU A 95 -1.90 -14.94 -2.37
CA GLU A 95 -0.48 -14.81 -2.68
C GLU A 95 0.43 -14.81 -1.44
N ALA A 96 -0.08 -14.38 -0.26
CA ALA A 96 0.73 -14.36 0.96
C ALA A 96 0.72 -15.68 1.75
N GLY A 97 -0.15 -16.63 1.37
CA GLY A 97 -0.21 -17.98 1.98
C GLY A 97 -0.64 -18.03 3.46
N GLY A 98 -1.01 -16.89 4.04
CA GLY A 98 -1.48 -16.77 5.42
C GLY A 98 -3.00 -16.86 5.58
N VAL A 99 -3.46 -16.99 6.83
CA VAL A 99 -4.88 -16.84 7.17
C VAL A 99 -5.19 -15.35 7.23
N THR A 100 -6.21 -14.91 6.48
CA THR A 100 -6.70 -13.52 6.51
C THR A 100 -7.94 -13.41 7.40
N LEU A 101 -8.03 -12.33 8.16
CA LEU A 101 -9.21 -11.95 8.95
C LEU A 101 -9.63 -10.55 8.51
N ALA A 102 -10.90 -10.40 8.15
CA ALA A 102 -11.52 -9.10 7.91
C ALA A 102 -12.50 -8.79 9.05
N ILE A 103 -12.44 -7.58 9.59
CA ILE A 103 -13.32 -7.09 10.65
C ILE A 103 -13.90 -5.77 10.18
N GLY A 104 -15.21 -5.61 10.33
CA GLY A 104 -15.94 -4.38 10.01
C GLY A 104 -17.32 -4.39 10.65
N ASP A 105 -17.90 -3.21 10.84
CA ASP A 105 -19.18 -3.00 11.51
C ASP A 105 -20.29 -2.53 10.55
N GLY A 106 -19.96 -2.27 9.27
CA GLY A 106 -20.87 -1.74 8.27
C GLY A 106 -21.18 -2.67 7.10
N ALA A 107 -22.20 -2.32 6.31
CA ALA A 107 -22.56 -3.05 5.09
C ALA A 107 -21.51 -2.93 3.94
N ASN A 108 -20.47 -2.13 4.14
CA ASN A 108 -19.40 -1.84 3.20
C ASN A 108 -18.12 -2.64 3.47
N ASP A 109 -18.14 -3.53 4.47
CA ASP A 109 -17.01 -4.34 4.91
C ASP A 109 -17.10 -5.79 4.42
#